data_AF-A0A1D9QIS9-F1
#
_entry.id   AF-A0A1D9QIS9-F1
#
_cell.length_a   1.000
_cell.length_b   1.000
_cell.length_c   1.000
_cell.angle_alpha   90.00
_cell.angle_beta   90.00
_cell.angle_gamma   90.00
#
_symmetry.space_group_name_H-M   'P 1'
#
loop_
_entity.id
_entity.type
_entity.pdbx_description
1 polymer ?
#
loop_
_entity_poly.entity_id
_entity_poly.type
_entity_poly.pdbx_seq_one_letter_code
_entity_poly.pdbx_strand_id
1 'polypeptide(L)'
;MDKHWDTKKWKPTIIDSECSMQPFVTLSPKDVETHREKLRVCTENLDRFPYTPENWRSRPEVLLKLGFPELATFDAYKTIFLANYVFDGEDRGSKVWLEMRMMMWYRAILKVPPKHRIGHLRGL
;
A
#
# COMPACT_ATOMS: atom_id res chain seq x y z
N MET A 1 -0.04 21.46 17.83
CA MET A 1 1.05 20.45 17.74
C MET A 1 2.35 21.22 17.79
N ASP A 2 2.69 21.77 18.97
CA ASP A 2 3.60 22.94 19.09
C ASP A 2 4.78 22.68 20.04
N LYS A 3 5.41 21.50 19.91
CA LYS A 3 6.69 21.26 20.57
C LYS A 3 7.70 20.80 19.53
N HIS A 4 8.79 21.56 19.42
CA HIS A 4 9.89 21.23 18.55
C HIS A 4 10.52 19.91 19.03
N TRP A 5 10.82 19.02 18.09
CA TRP A 5 11.42 17.72 18.37
C TRP A 5 12.76 17.89 19.12
N ASP A 6 12.85 17.29 20.30
CA ASP A 6 14.05 17.32 21.14
C ASP A 6 14.70 15.93 21.16
N THR A 7 15.80 15.80 20.44
CA THR A 7 16.58 14.54 20.33
C THR A 7 17.08 14.04 21.67
N LYS A 8 17.25 14.92 22.67
CA LYS A 8 17.69 14.53 24.02
C LYS A 8 16.58 13.94 24.89
N LYS A 9 15.32 14.11 24.48
CA LYS A 9 14.14 13.55 25.17
C LYS A 9 13.60 12.31 24.49
N TRP A 10 14.13 11.94 23.34
CA TRP A 10 13.75 10.71 22.69
C TRP A 10 14.29 9.52 23.49
N LYS A 11 13.37 8.83 24.17
CA LYS A 11 13.61 7.52 24.75
C LYS A 11 12.78 6.52 23.93
N PRO A 12 13.39 5.68 23.09
CA PRO A 12 12.65 4.65 22.40
C PRO A 12 12.02 3.72 23.45
N THR A 13 10.72 3.45 23.31
CA THR A 13 9.94 2.57 24.20
C THR A 13 10.44 1.11 24.17
N ILE A 14 11.38 0.78 23.29
CA ILE A 14 11.77 -0.58 22.89
C ILE A 14 13.22 -0.87 23.30
N ILE A 15 13.58 -0.67 24.57
CA ILE A 15 14.89 -1.13 25.07
C ILE A 15 14.74 -2.44 25.86
N ASP A 16 13.58 -2.68 26.50
CA ASP A 16 13.41 -3.81 27.45
C ASP A 16 12.30 -4.79 27.06
N SER A 17 11.84 -4.79 25.81
CA SER A 17 10.92 -5.85 25.37
C SER A 17 11.74 -6.98 24.79
N GLU A 18 11.71 -8.15 25.45
CA GLU A 18 12.08 -9.48 24.93
C GLU A 18 11.29 -9.87 23.67
N CYS A 19 10.72 -8.90 22.96
CA CYS A 19 10.25 -9.07 21.60
C CYS A 19 11.49 -9.32 20.75
N SER A 20 11.73 -10.59 20.43
CA SER A 20 12.66 -11.06 19.42
C SER A 20 12.38 -10.34 18.09
N MET A 21 12.87 -9.11 17.96
CA MET A 21 12.99 -8.47 16.66
C MET A 21 14.02 -9.30 15.92
N GLN A 22 13.57 -10.04 14.91
CA GLN A 22 14.49 -10.76 14.04
C GLN A 22 15.57 -9.76 13.60
N PRO A 23 16.86 -10.13 13.71
CA PRO A 23 17.93 -9.26 13.25
C PRO A 23 17.64 -8.85 11.81
N PHE A 24 17.79 -7.55 11.53
CA PHE A 24 17.66 -7.06 10.17
C PHE A 24 18.64 -7.84 9.28
N VAL A 25 18.10 -8.59 8.32
CA VAL A 25 18.93 -9.39 7.42
C VAL A 25 19.63 -8.44 6.46
N THR A 26 20.96 -8.41 6.52
CA THR A 26 21.76 -7.62 5.57
C THR A 26 21.47 -8.09 4.15
N LEU A 27 20.83 -7.23 3.35
CA LEU A 27 20.54 -7.49 1.95
C LEU A 27 21.78 -7.28 1.08
N SER A 28 21.90 -8.07 0.00
CA SER A 28 22.91 -7.78 -1.02
C SER A 28 22.57 -6.48 -1.77
N PRO A 29 23.55 -5.76 -2.35
CA PRO A 29 23.27 -4.55 -3.11
C PRO A 29 22.24 -4.74 -4.24
N LYS A 30 22.24 -5.92 -4.88
CA LYS A 30 21.28 -6.28 -5.94
C LYS A 30 19.87 -6.43 -5.39
N ASP A 31 19.74 -7.03 -4.20
CA ASP A 31 18.45 -7.17 -3.53
C ASP A 31 17.92 -5.81 -3.07
N VAL A 32 18.78 -4.93 -2.55
CA VAL A 32 18.40 -3.57 -2.18
C VAL A 32 17.80 -2.84 -3.39
N GLU A 33 18.47 -2.89 -4.55
CA GLU A 33 17.97 -2.22 -5.75
C GLU A 33 16.64 -2.80 -6.24
N THR A 34 16.48 -4.12 -6.15
CA THR A 34 15.22 -4.80 -6.48
C THR A 34 14.08 -4.35 -5.56
N HIS A 35 14.34 -4.18 -4.26
CA HIS A 35 13.34 -3.70 -3.31
C HIS A 35 13.06 -2.20 -3.48
N ARG A 36 14.04 -1.39 -3.87
CA ARG A 36 13.84 0.03 -4.21
C ARG A 36 12.92 0.20 -5.39
N GLU A 37 13.11 -0.59 -6.44
CA GLU A 37 12.22 -0.54 -7.61
C GLU A 37 10.79 -0.98 -7.25
N LYS A 38 10.64 -2.04 -6.44
CA LYS A 38 9.32 -2.43 -5.91
C LYS A 38 8.68 -1.31 -5.06
N LEU A 39 9.48 -0.62 -4.24
CA LEU A 39 9.02 0.50 -3.42
C LEU A 39 8.55 1.67 -4.29
N ARG A 40 9.26 1.97 -5.39
CA ARG A 40 8.87 2.98 -6.38
C ARG A 40 7.50 2.66 -6.97
N VAL A 41 7.31 1.43 -7.47
CA VAL A 41 6.02 0.98 -8.04
C VAL A 41 4.89 1.05 -7.02
N CYS A 42 5.13 0.62 -5.77
CA CYS A 42 4.13 0.74 -4.70
C CYS A 42 3.74 2.21 -4.45
N THR A 43 4.73 3.10 -4.46
CA THR A 43 4.52 4.54 -4.22
C THR A 43 3.75 5.19 -5.36
N GLU A 44 4.05 4.85 -6.62
CA GLU A 44 3.29 5.31 -7.79
C GLU A 44 1.83 4.82 -7.75
N ASN A 45 1.60 3.57 -7.33
CA ASN A 45 0.24 3.04 -7.17
C ASN A 45 -0.54 3.74 -6.06
N LEU A 46 0.13 4.09 -4.96
CA LEU A 46 -0.47 4.88 -3.87
C LEU A 46 -0.80 6.30 -4.30
N ASP A 47 0.07 6.94 -5.08
CA ASP A 47 -0.19 8.28 -5.62
C ASP A 47 -1.42 8.27 -6.55
N ARG A 48 -1.55 7.25 -7.39
CA ARG A 48 -2.70 7.09 -8.30
C ARG A 48 -3.99 6.68 -7.60
N PHE A 49 -3.92 5.84 -6.57
CA PHE A 49 -5.08 5.27 -5.90
C PHE A 49 -4.89 5.26 -4.37
N PRO A 50 -4.88 6.44 -3.73
CA PRO A 50 -4.52 6.59 -2.32
C PRO A 50 -5.58 6.06 -1.36
N TYR A 51 -6.78 5.73 -1.83
CA TYR A 51 -7.84 5.18 -0.99
C TYR A 51 -8.04 3.67 -1.19
N THR A 52 -7.20 3.00 -2.00
CA THR A 52 -7.27 1.55 -2.20
C THR A 52 -6.48 0.82 -1.11
N PRO A 53 -7.11 0.08 -0.18
CA PRO A 53 -6.40 -0.55 0.95
C PRO A 53 -5.30 -1.51 0.50
N GLU A 54 -5.49 -2.21 -0.62
CA GLU A 54 -4.50 -3.16 -1.12
C GLU A 54 -3.16 -2.52 -1.48
N ASN A 55 -3.16 -1.28 -1.99
CA ASN A 55 -1.92 -0.58 -2.33
C ASN A 55 -1.13 -0.22 -1.06
N TRP A 56 -1.84 0.12 0.02
CA TRP A 56 -1.25 0.32 1.35
C TRP A 56 -0.78 -0.99 1.98
N ARG A 57 -1.38 -2.13 1.62
CA ARG A 57 -0.98 -3.44 2.12
C ARG A 57 0.33 -3.94 1.52
N SER A 58 0.61 -3.65 0.26
CA SER A 58 1.79 -4.17 -0.45
C SER A 58 3.10 -3.46 -0.08
N ARG A 59 3.06 -2.17 0.25
CA ARG A 59 4.26 -1.38 0.56
C ARG A 59 4.97 -1.76 1.89
N PRO A 60 4.27 -2.09 3.00
CA PRO A 60 4.88 -2.49 4.27
C PRO A 60 5.89 -3.62 4.14
N GLU A 61 5.59 -4.66 3.37
CA GLU A 61 6.49 -5.81 3.19
C GLU A 61 7.82 -5.40 2.57
N VAL A 62 7.80 -4.47 1.63
CA VAL A 62 9.00 -3.93 0.97
C VAL A 62 9.78 -3.03 1.93
N LEU A 63 9.08 -2.19 2.70
CA LEU A 63 9.68 -1.30 3.70
C LEU A 63 10.36 -2.07 4.82
N LEU A 64 9.75 -3.16 5.31
CA LEU A 64 10.36 -4.04 6.31
C LEU A 64 11.66 -4.67 5.79
N LYS A 65 11.67 -5.15 4.55
CA LYS A 65 12.88 -5.71 3.92
C LYS A 65 13.98 -4.66 3.72
N LEU A 66 13.62 -3.40 3.52
CA LEU A 66 14.57 -2.28 3.40
C LEU A 66 14.99 -1.67 4.75
N GLY A 67 14.39 -2.08 5.86
CA GLY A 67 14.78 -1.63 7.20
C GLY A 67 14.07 -0.35 7.66
N PHE A 68 12.85 -0.11 7.15
CA PHE A 68 12.01 1.03 7.52
C PHE A 68 10.74 0.61 8.27
N PRO A 69 10.86 0.08 9.51
CA PRO A 69 9.73 -0.49 10.24
C PRO A 69 8.66 0.55 10.61
N GLU A 70 9.04 1.79 10.92
CA GLU A 70 8.09 2.84 11.30
C GLU A 70 7.17 3.21 10.13
N LEU A 71 7.72 3.28 8.92
CA LEU A 71 6.95 3.51 7.70
C LEU A 71 6.05 2.32 7.39
N ALA A 72 6.54 1.10 7.59
CA ALA A 72 5.73 -0.11 7.40
C ALA A 72 4.56 -0.16 8.38
N THR A 73 4.76 0.23 9.65
CA THR A 73 3.69 0.31 10.65
C THR A 73 2.64 1.35 10.25
N PHE A 74 3.05 2.53 9.77
CA PHE A 74 2.11 3.55 9.30
C PHE A 74 1.26 3.05 8.13
N ASP A 75 1.89 2.42 7.13
CA ASP A 75 1.19 1.88 5.97
C ASP A 75 0.22 0.73 6.35
N ALA A 76 0.61 -0.12 7.31
CA ALA A 76 -0.27 -1.17 7.85
C ALA A 76 -1.49 -0.57 8.58
N TYR A 77 -1.27 0.48 9.39
CA TYR A 77 -2.36 1.22 10.03
C TYR A 77 -3.31 1.84 8.99
N LYS A 78 -2.76 2.48 7.94
CA LYS A 78 -3.56 3.05 6.84
C LYS A 78 -4.40 2.00 6.12
N THR A 79 -3.85 0.81 5.90
CA THR A 79 -4.59 -0.33 5.32
C THR A 79 -5.82 -0.68 6.15
N ILE A 80 -5.65 -0.86 7.46
CA ILE A 80 -6.75 -1.19 8.39
C ILE A 80 -7.76 -0.06 8.44
N PHE A 81 -7.27 1.18 8.56
CA PHE A 81 -8.13 2.38 8.60
C PHE A 81 -9.02 2.45 7.37
N LEU A 82 -8.45 2.36 6.17
CA LEU A 82 -9.21 2.43 4.92
C LEU A 82 -10.15 1.23 4.75
N ALA A 83 -9.73 0.02 5.14
CA ALA A 83 -10.59 -1.15 5.11
C ALA A 83 -11.84 -0.97 5.98
N ASN A 84 -11.67 -0.53 7.23
CA ASN A 84 -12.79 -0.26 8.14
C ASN A 84 -13.69 0.87 7.59
N TYR A 85 -13.06 1.91 7.02
CA TYR A 85 -13.78 3.05 6.46
C TYR A 85 -14.70 2.70 5.27
N VAL A 86 -14.38 1.65 4.52
CA VAL A 86 -15.25 1.12 3.45
C VAL A 86 -16.53 0.52 4.03
N PHE A 87 -16.48 -0.04 5.24
CA PHE A 87 -17.60 -0.74 5.87
C PHE A 87 -18.42 0.13 6.84
N ASP A 88 -17.85 1.23 7.36
CA ASP A 88 -18.49 2.09 8.39
C ASP A 88 -19.55 3.07 7.86
N GLY A 89 -19.89 3.04 6.57
CA GLY A 89 -21.17 3.56 6.05
C GLY A 89 -21.47 5.07 6.14
N GLU A 90 -20.61 5.90 6.74
CA GLU A 90 -20.77 7.36 6.72
C GLU A 90 -20.40 7.96 5.34
N ASP A 91 -20.86 9.20 5.09
CA ASP A 91 -20.71 9.95 3.83
C ASP A 91 -19.29 9.94 3.23
N ARG A 92 -18.26 9.76 4.05
CA ARG A 92 -16.85 9.71 3.63
C ARG A 92 -16.38 8.33 3.17
N GLY A 93 -17.09 7.25 3.50
CA GLY A 93 -16.85 5.89 3.00
C GLY A 93 -17.21 5.73 1.52
N SER A 94 -18.12 6.57 1.02
CA SER A 94 -18.58 6.56 -0.38
C SER A 94 -17.46 6.80 -1.40
N LYS A 95 -16.50 7.69 -1.11
CA LYS A 95 -15.34 7.98 -1.97
C LYS A 95 -14.34 6.82 -1.99
N VAL A 96 -14.02 6.27 -0.82
CA VAL A 96 -13.13 5.11 -0.70
C VAL A 96 -13.71 3.91 -1.43
N TRP A 97 -15.02 3.68 -1.27
CA TRP A 97 -15.75 2.62 -1.95
C TRP A 97 -15.83 2.83 -3.46
N LEU A 98 -16.04 4.06 -3.94
CA LEU A 98 -16.03 4.39 -5.36
C LEU A 98 -14.68 4.11 -6.00
N GLU A 99 -13.59 4.60 -5.40
CA GLU A 99 -12.24 4.35 -5.91
C GLU A 99 -11.88 2.87 -5.87
N MET A 100 -12.25 2.16 -4.80
CA MET A 100 -12.04 0.72 -4.70
C MET A 100 -12.82 -0.04 -5.77
N ARG A 101 -14.08 0.33 -6.05
CA ARG A 101 -14.86 -0.24 -7.16
C ARG A 101 -14.25 0.06 -8.52
N MET A 102 -13.79 1.30 -8.75
CA MET A 102 -13.11 1.66 -10.00
C MET A 102 -11.83 0.84 -10.20
N MET A 103 -11.04 0.64 -9.15
CA MET A 103 -9.85 -0.21 -9.21
C MET A 103 -10.18 -1.69 -9.48
N MET A 104 -11.20 -2.25 -8.82
CA MET A 104 -11.66 -3.61 -9.11
C MET A 104 -12.16 -3.75 -10.57
N TRP A 105 -12.89 -2.76 -11.07
CA TRP A 105 -13.37 -2.73 -12.45
C TRP A 105 -12.23 -2.62 -13.47
N TYR A 106 -11.26 -1.73 -13.23
CA TYR A 106 -10.07 -1.56 -14.07
C TYR A 106 -9.26 -2.87 -14.16
N ARG A 107 -9.04 -3.54 -13.02
CA ARG A 107 -8.37 -4.86 -12.99
C ARG A 107 -9.17 -5.95 -13.68
N ALA A 108 -10.51 -5.92 -13.61
CA ALA A 108 -11.35 -6.87 -14.34
C ALA A 108 -11.20 -6.70 -15.85
N ILE A 109 -11.18 -5.45 -16.34
CA ILE A 109 -10.98 -5.16 -17.77
C ILE A 109 -9.60 -5.60 -18.24
N LEU A 110 -8.54 -5.28 -17.48
CA LEU A 110 -7.18 -5.68 -17.85
C LEU A 110 -6.97 -7.20 -17.84
N LYS A 111 -7.78 -7.95 -17.10
CA LYS A 111 -7.77 -9.43 -17.10
C LYS A 111 -8.60 -10.04 -18.23
N VAL A 112 -9.42 -9.28 -18.95
CA VAL A 112 -10.14 -9.75 -20.14
C VAL A 112 -9.28 -9.44 -21.37
N PRO A 113 -8.68 -10.43 -22.06
CA PRO A 113 -8.07 -10.17 -23.35
C PRO A 113 -9.15 -9.65 -24.31
N PRO A 114 -8.83 -8.72 -25.23
CA PRO A 114 -9.82 -8.16 -26.14
C PRO A 114 -10.42 -9.29 -27.01
N LYS A 115 -11.58 -9.80 -26.60
CA LYS A 115 -12.36 -10.71 -27.42
C LYS A 115 -12.84 -9.92 -28.64
N HIS A 116 -12.60 -10.51 -29.80
CA HIS A 116 -12.92 -10.00 -31.12
C HIS A 116 -14.19 -9.17 -31.16
N ARG A 117 -14.07 -7.96 -31.70
CA ARG A 117 -15.21 -7.15 -32.09
C ARG A 117 -16.03 -7.98 -33.08
N ILE A 118 -17.26 -8.28 -32.63
CA ILE A 118 -18.31 -9.02 -33.30
C ILE A 118 -18.41 -8.62 -34.77
N GLY A 119 -18.24 -9.61 -35.65
CA GLY A 119 -18.78 -9.55 -36.99
C GLY A 119 -20.30 -9.70 -36.94
N HIS A 120 -21.01 -8.72 -37.49
CA HIS A 120 -22.39 -8.75 -37.99
C HIS A 120 -22.72 -7.30 -38.38
N LEU A 121 -23.25 -6.92 -39.53
CA LEU A 121 -23.99 -7.56 -40.60
C LEU A 121 -23.86 -6.65 -41.83
N ARG A 122 -23.86 -7.22 -43.05
CA ARG A 122 -24.72 -6.79 -44.16
C ARG A 122 -24.59 -7.80 -45.29
N GLY A 123 -25.47 -8.79 -45.26
CA GLY A 123 -26.09 -9.28 -46.48
C GLY A 123 -27.35 -8.44 -46.70
N LEU A 124 -27.38 -7.74 -47.82
CA LEU A 124 -28.51 -7.41 -48.68
C LEU A 124 -27.93 -6.76 -49.94
#